data_AF-A0A7Y1UTP2-F1
#
_entry.id   AF-A0A7Y1UTP2-F1
#
_cell.length_a   1.000
_cell.length_b   1.000
_cell.length_c   1.000
_cell.angle_alpha   90.00
_cell.angle_beta   90.00
_cell.angle_gamma   90.00
#
_symmetry.space_group_name_H-M   'P 1'
#
loop_
_entity.id
_entity.type
_entity.pdbx_description
1 polymer ?
#
loop_
_entity_poly.entity_id
_entity_poly.type
_entity_poly.pdbx_seq_one_letter_code
_entity_poly.pdbx_strand_id
1 'polypeptide(L)'
;MREFIAVALAIAIVATASPATAQEDQTAIFSSMEIVPQDGTVLEWRGHRYAGSLAVRGASDGLVLTELVEPEAYLLGIQEVPFSWPIESLKAQAVAARTYLAWTLRRGRAGAGATYGFDICATDQCQVYGGLDQVEGPGGPQWALAVTSTEGEMLLANGVPAQALYSSTSGGRTRSVQDVFGGGGLSYLQAVESPDEQSPFVDWEVRFDQLRMREILKAAGLIEGSFLDIGVIETRDGTGPWVIDIGGTSSVTPNSWEFRSTVNKWAPRLFPDDYPAQRPDGRNYPQTILSPTFTIEFEIVQAPGDTDGLWPGFEWVVSGNGWGHLVGMSQYGAKAMADAGAAYDEILSHYYTGLAPETTTLLPDEIEVGLTWGSSDLEISADGPVTVLADGEVVARDVLGTWSFTARNGRVAAEPPEGIGLPPKLSSPAPDTAVSGRAITFTGTLSAAAEVRVVVFRGAEVVGVTDWSVRNAGEIVAVWDGTLRDRIAPPGAYRVMMEARSAEGMDRLFITLQMMP
;
A
#
# COMPACT_ATOMS: atom_id res chain seq x y z
N MET A 1 56.59 28.30 62.03
CA MET A 1 55.46 29.25 62.02
C MET A 1 54.53 28.77 60.91
N ARG A 2 53.36 28.17 61.21
CA ARG A 2 52.07 28.89 61.42
C ARG A 2 51.83 29.86 60.24
N GLU A 3 50.88 29.67 59.32
CA GLU A 3 49.44 29.57 59.57
C GLU A 3 48.60 29.37 58.27
N PHE A 4 47.41 28.76 58.45
CA PHE A 4 46.12 28.89 57.74
C PHE A 4 46.03 28.96 56.20
N ILE A 5 45.28 28.02 55.60
CA ILE A 5 44.07 28.35 54.81
C ILE A 5 42.97 27.31 55.12
N ALA A 6 41.77 27.86 55.32
CA ALA A 6 40.56 27.22 55.81
C ALA A 6 39.85 26.32 54.78
N VAL A 7 39.12 25.37 55.35
CA VAL A 7 38.12 24.49 54.73
C VAL A 7 36.86 25.31 54.38
N ALA A 8 36.31 25.10 53.19
CA ALA A 8 34.89 25.31 52.91
C ALA A 8 34.35 24.16 52.04
N LEU A 9 33.38 23.49 52.65
CA LEU A 9 32.65 22.29 52.29
C LEU A 9 31.70 22.52 51.10
N ALA A 10 31.67 21.61 50.13
CA ALA A 10 30.51 21.43 49.25
C ALA A 10 30.05 19.98 49.34
N ILE A 11 28.90 19.79 49.99
CA ILE A 11 28.23 18.51 50.19
C ILE A 11 27.59 18.11 48.86
N ALA A 12 28.04 17.02 48.26
CA ALA A 12 27.29 16.30 47.23
C ALA A 12 26.54 15.14 47.92
N ILE A 13 25.22 15.30 47.99
CA ILE A 13 24.28 14.29 48.49
C ILE A 13 24.32 13.10 47.52
N VAL A 14 24.66 11.93 48.05
CA VAL A 14 24.50 10.64 47.37
C VAL A 14 23.01 10.35 47.27
N ALA A 15 22.43 10.54 46.09
CA ALA A 15 21.12 9.98 45.76
C ALA A 15 21.32 8.55 45.25
N THR A 16 21.10 7.58 46.14
CA THR A 16 20.93 6.17 45.77
C THR A 16 19.59 6.02 45.06
N ALA A 17 19.61 5.93 43.73
CA ALA A 17 18.46 5.44 42.97
C ALA A 17 18.39 3.90 43.13
N SER A 18 17.25 3.41 43.59
CA SER A 18 16.94 1.97 43.65
C SER A 18 16.79 1.39 42.24
N PRO A 19 17.13 0.10 42.01
CA PRO A 19 16.90 -0.56 40.74
C PRO A 19 15.44 -1.02 40.70
N ALA A 20 14.57 -0.16 40.17
CA ALA A 20 13.20 -0.54 39.84
C ALA A 20 12.95 -0.22 38.37
N THR A 21 12.82 -1.31 37.60
CA THR A 21 12.08 -1.42 36.33
C THR A 21 12.50 -0.51 35.18
N ALA A 22 13.62 -0.87 34.54
CA ALA A 22 13.68 -0.88 33.08
C ALA A 22 13.72 -2.35 32.66
N GLN A 23 12.55 -3.00 32.61
CA GLN A 23 12.39 -4.19 31.80
C GLN A 23 12.33 -3.68 30.36
N GLU A 24 13.50 -3.34 29.82
CA GLU A 24 13.64 -2.92 28.43
C GLU A 24 13.16 -4.06 27.54
N ASP A 25 12.32 -3.67 26.59
CA ASP A 25 11.46 -4.51 25.81
C ASP A 25 12.24 -5.59 25.03
N GLN A 26 11.91 -6.86 25.27
CA GLN A 26 12.62 -8.02 24.73
C GLN A 26 12.18 -8.40 23.31
N THR A 27 11.41 -7.53 22.66
CA THR A 27 10.73 -7.81 21.40
C THR A 27 11.71 -7.85 20.24
N ALA A 28 11.58 -8.90 19.42
CA ALA A 28 12.52 -9.19 18.35
C ALA A 28 12.39 -8.25 17.16
N ILE A 29 13.48 -7.54 16.82
CA ILE A 29 13.51 -6.52 15.77
C ILE A 29 14.14 -7.06 14.47
N PHE A 30 13.41 -6.99 13.36
CA PHE A 30 13.78 -7.48 12.03
C PHE A 30 13.57 -6.41 10.95
N SER A 31 14.11 -6.60 9.76
CA SER A 31 13.81 -5.72 8.61
C SER A 31 12.50 -6.16 7.94
N SER A 32 12.30 -7.47 7.85
CA SER A 32 11.07 -8.10 7.39
C SER A 32 10.73 -9.37 8.16
N MET A 33 9.44 -9.67 8.23
CA MET A 33 8.88 -10.93 8.71
C MET A 33 7.94 -11.46 7.64
N GLU A 34 7.90 -12.76 7.41
CA GLU A 34 6.96 -13.39 6.49
C GLU A 34 6.34 -14.60 7.17
N ILE A 35 5.01 -14.68 7.11
CA ILE A 35 4.23 -15.81 7.58
C ILE A 35 3.80 -16.61 6.36
N VAL A 36 4.32 -17.82 6.23
CA VAL A 36 4.07 -18.73 5.10
C VAL A 36 3.10 -19.81 5.55
N PRO A 37 1.89 -19.89 4.97
CA PRO A 37 0.94 -20.95 5.29
C PRO A 37 1.45 -22.31 4.80
N GLN A 38 1.20 -23.36 5.58
CA GLN A 38 1.33 -24.75 5.09
C GLN A 38 0.09 -25.13 4.26
N ASP A 39 0.16 -26.26 3.55
CA ASP A 39 -0.96 -26.78 2.76
C ASP A 39 -2.26 -26.86 3.59
N GLY A 40 -3.29 -26.15 3.12
CA GLY A 40 -4.61 -26.09 3.75
C GLY A 40 -4.73 -25.09 4.90
N THR A 41 -3.67 -24.36 5.25
CA THR A 41 -3.70 -23.22 6.18
C THR A 41 -4.10 -21.95 5.43
N VAL A 42 -4.96 -21.15 6.03
CA VAL A 42 -5.33 -19.81 5.57
C VAL A 42 -4.87 -18.76 6.57
N LEU A 43 -4.30 -17.68 6.05
CA LEU A 43 -3.89 -16.54 6.86
C LEU A 43 -5.01 -15.52 6.97
N GLU A 44 -5.08 -14.84 8.10
CA GLU A 44 -6.10 -13.87 8.41
C GLU A 44 -5.49 -12.55 8.89
N TRP A 45 -6.03 -11.44 8.39
CA TRP A 45 -5.72 -10.10 8.87
C TRP A 45 -6.99 -9.25 8.87
N ARG A 46 -7.30 -8.61 10.01
CA ARG A 46 -8.53 -7.80 10.21
C ARG A 46 -9.84 -8.53 9.86
N GLY A 47 -9.86 -9.86 10.01
CA GLY A 47 -11.01 -10.70 9.69
C GLY A 47 -11.16 -11.05 8.21
N HIS A 48 -10.20 -10.64 7.37
CA HIS A 48 -10.10 -11.05 5.96
C HIS A 48 -9.13 -12.21 5.81
N ARG A 49 -9.45 -13.14 4.91
CA ARG A 49 -8.69 -14.36 4.63
C ARG A 49 -7.80 -14.20 3.40
N TYR A 50 -6.60 -14.77 3.41
CA TYR A 50 -5.59 -14.60 2.37
C TYR A 50 -5.02 -15.95 1.92
N ALA A 51 -4.76 -16.07 0.61
CA ALA A 51 -4.34 -17.32 -0.01
C ALA A 51 -2.81 -17.48 0.01
N GLY A 52 -2.10 -16.36 -0.07
CA GLY A 52 -0.65 -16.28 -0.12
C GLY A 52 0.03 -16.16 1.24
N SER A 53 1.34 -15.99 1.22
CA SER A 53 2.09 -15.61 2.42
C SER A 53 1.87 -14.13 2.74
N LEU A 54 1.89 -13.79 4.03
CA LEU A 54 1.79 -12.40 4.47
C LEU A 54 3.15 -11.91 4.95
N ALA A 55 3.68 -10.88 4.30
CA ALA A 55 4.95 -10.26 4.63
C ALA A 55 4.76 -8.88 5.27
N VAL A 56 5.45 -8.67 6.38
CA VAL A 56 5.51 -7.43 7.14
C VAL A 56 6.89 -6.83 6.98
N ARG A 57 6.96 -5.58 6.52
CA ARG A 57 8.22 -4.85 6.31
C ARG A 57 8.22 -3.52 7.07
N GLY A 58 9.36 -3.15 7.62
CA GLY A 58 9.55 -1.84 8.23
C GLY A 58 9.74 -0.74 7.19
N ALA A 59 9.10 0.40 7.41
CA ALA A 59 9.24 1.63 6.60
C ALA A 59 9.39 2.85 7.52
N SER A 60 9.83 3.99 6.97
CA SER A 60 10.12 5.20 7.75
C SER A 60 8.91 5.76 8.52
N ASP A 61 7.70 5.48 8.05
CA ASP A 61 6.42 5.97 8.55
C ASP A 61 5.52 4.86 9.13
N GLY A 62 6.03 3.63 9.29
CA GLY A 62 5.28 2.53 9.90
C GLY A 62 5.63 1.16 9.33
N LEU A 63 4.67 0.24 9.40
CA LEU A 63 4.72 -1.08 8.78
C LEU A 63 4.06 -1.05 7.40
N VAL A 64 4.56 -1.89 6.51
CA VAL A 64 3.94 -2.27 5.23
C VAL A 64 3.57 -3.74 5.33
N LEU A 65 2.32 -4.06 5.01
CA LEU A 65 1.83 -5.43 4.91
C LEU A 65 1.58 -5.74 3.44
N THR A 66 2.17 -6.82 2.95
CA THR A 66 1.95 -7.35 1.61
C THR A 66 1.52 -8.81 1.65
N GLU A 67 0.79 -9.23 0.63
CA GLU A 67 0.56 -10.64 0.34
C GLU A 67 1.42 -11.02 -0.88
N LEU A 68 2.15 -12.14 -0.77
CA LEU A 68 2.83 -12.78 -1.89
C LEU A 68 1.94 -13.92 -2.37
N VAL A 69 1.46 -13.83 -3.61
CA VAL A 69 0.38 -14.69 -4.11
C VAL A 69 0.54 -14.95 -5.61
N GLU A 70 0.10 -16.13 -6.05
CA GLU A 70 0.02 -16.44 -7.48
C GLU A 70 -1.03 -15.54 -8.18
N PRO A 71 -0.81 -15.08 -9.42
CA PRO A 71 -1.72 -14.16 -10.09
C PRO A 71 -3.17 -14.65 -10.20
N GLU A 72 -3.40 -15.95 -10.43
CA GLU A 72 -4.76 -16.49 -10.51
C GLU A 72 -5.46 -16.52 -9.15
N ALA A 73 -4.72 -16.79 -8.07
CA ALA A 73 -5.24 -16.69 -6.71
C ALA A 73 -5.52 -15.22 -6.32
N TYR A 74 -4.71 -14.26 -6.78
CA TYR A 74 -5.02 -12.83 -6.66
C TYR A 74 -6.33 -12.46 -7.36
N LEU A 75 -6.56 -12.97 -8.58
CA LEU A 75 -7.78 -12.70 -9.32
C LEU A 75 -9.03 -13.23 -8.62
N LEU A 76 -8.93 -14.35 -7.90
CA LEU A 76 -10.02 -14.84 -7.05
C LEU A 76 -10.42 -13.81 -5.97
N GLY A 77 -9.49 -12.99 -5.49
CA GLY A 77 -9.78 -11.96 -4.48
C GLY A 77 -10.22 -10.59 -5.02
N ILE A 78 -10.35 -10.41 -6.34
CA ILE A 78 -10.83 -9.16 -6.93
C ILE A 78 -12.31 -8.92 -6.58
N GLN A 79 -12.62 -7.72 -6.10
CA GLN A 79 -13.95 -7.31 -5.63
C GLN A 79 -14.47 -6.06 -6.35
N GLU A 80 -14.61 -6.15 -7.66
CA GLU A 80 -14.95 -4.99 -8.50
C GLU A 80 -16.44 -4.93 -8.85
N VAL A 81 -17.09 -6.09 -8.98
CA VAL A 81 -18.49 -6.21 -9.40
C VAL A 81 -19.24 -7.23 -8.53
N PRO A 82 -20.56 -7.11 -8.35
CA PRO A 82 -21.35 -8.12 -7.66
C PRO A 82 -21.29 -9.47 -8.39
N PHE A 83 -20.90 -10.54 -7.68
CA PHE A 83 -20.77 -11.87 -8.27
C PHE A 83 -22.08 -12.55 -8.64
N SER A 84 -23.23 -11.95 -8.28
CA SER A 84 -24.53 -12.39 -8.77
C SER A 84 -24.83 -11.92 -10.20
N TRP A 85 -23.92 -11.16 -10.82
CA TRP A 85 -24.08 -10.70 -12.20
C TRP A 85 -23.89 -11.84 -13.21
N PRO A 86 -24.36 -11.68 -14.45
CA PRO A 86 -24.25 -12.72 -15.46
C PRO A 86 -22.81 -13.17 -15.68
N ILE A 87 -22.62 -14.48 -15.85
CA ILE A 87 -21.29 -15.10 -15.96
C ILE A 87 -20.40 -14.48 -17.05
N GLU A 88 -20.97 -14.08 -18.18
CA GLU A 88 -20.21 -13.46 -19.27
C GLU A 88 -19.66 -12.08 -18.91
N SER A 89 -20.37 -11.30 -18.08
CA SER A 89 -19.84 -10.05 -17.53
C SER A 89 -18.72 -10.29 -16.49
N LEU A 90 -18.83 -11.37 -15.70
CA LEU A 90 -17.79 -11.75 -14.74
C LEU A 90 -16.51 -12.22 -15.46
N LYS A 91 -16.64 -12.99 -16.55
CA LYS A 91 -15.50 -13.39 -17.39
C LYS A 91 -14.81 -12.18 -18.02
N ALA A 92 -15.58 -11.23 -18.55
CA ALA A 92 -15.03 -10.00 -19.09
C ALA A 92 -14.26 -9.21 -18.01
N GLN A 93 -14.82 -9.11 -16.79
CA GLN A 93 -14.12 -8.50 -15.66
C GLN A 93 -12.83 -9.23 -15.27
N ALA A 94 -12.83 -10.57 -15.25
CA ALA A 94 -11.66 -11.37 -14.93
C ALA A 94 -10.52 -11.15 -15.95
N VAL A 95 -10.82 -11.19 -17.25
CA VAL A 95 -9.83 -10.93 -18.32
C VAL A 95 -9.32 -9.49 -18.27
N ALA A 96 -10.20 -8.50 -18.07
CA ALA A 96 -9.79 -7.10 -17.94
C ALA A 96 -8.88 -6.91 -16.71
N ALA A 97 -9.22 -7.51 -15.57
CA ALA A 97 -8.43 -7.43 -14.35
C ALA A 97 -7.05 -8.09 -14.51
N ARG A 98 -6.98 -9.30 -15.10
CA ARG A 98 -5.72 -9.99 -15.42
C ARG A 98 -4.83 -9.16 -16.34
N THR A 99 -5.43 -8.57 -17.37
CA THR A 99 -4.72 -7.71 -18.31
C THR A 99 -4.19 -6.45 -17.63
N TYR A 100 -5.00 -5.82 -16.76
CA TYR A 100 -4.58 -4.65 -16.00
C TYR A 100 -3.42 -4.95 -15.05
N LEU A 101 -3.45 -6.10 -14.37
CA LEU A 101 -2.34 -6.58 -13.55
C LEU A 101 -1.07 -6.70 -14.42
N ALA A 102 -1.12 -7.44 -15.52
CA ALA A 102 0.04 -7.63 -16.40
C ALA A 102 0.59 -6.30 -16.97
N TRP A 103 -0.30 -5.37 -17.34
CA TRP A 103 0.09 -4.02 -17.74
C TRP A 103 0.78 -3.24 -16.60
N THR A 104 0.26 -3.37 -15.37
CA THR A 104 0.83 -2.74 -14.16
C THR A 104 2.21 -3.28 -13.81
N LEU A 105 2.41 -4.60 -13.89
CA LEU A 105 3.73 -5.21 -13.68
C LEU A 105 4.73 -4.73 -14.74
N ARG A 106 4.30 -4.69 -16.01
CA ARG A 106 5.16 -4.29 -17.14
C ARG A 106 5.62 -2.84 -17.07
N ARG A 107 4.76 -1.91 -16.64
CA ARG A 107 5.13 -0.48 -16.51
C ARG A 107 6.05 -0.22 -15.31
N GLY A 108 6.17 -1.18 -14.39
CA GLY A 108 6.92 -1.05 -13.15
C GLY A 108 6.14 -0.33 -12.06
N ARG A 109 6.66 -0.46 -10.83
CA ARG A 109 6.04 0.09 -9.61
C ARG A 109 5.88 1.61 -9.73
N ALA A 110 4.72 2.11 -9.31
CA ALA A 110 4.38 3.54 -9.30
C ALA A 110 3.64 3.91 -8.00
N GLY A 111 3.57 5.21 -7.69
CA GLY A 111 2.87 5.70 -6.49
C GLY A 111 3.33 4.99 -5.22
N ALA A 112 2.36 4.52 -4.41
CA ALA A 112 2.64 3.78 -3.19
C ALA A 112 3.50 2.52 -3.43
N GLY A 113 3.31 1.81 -4.54
CA GLY A 113 4.14 0.65 -4.88
C GLY A 113 5.61 0.99 -5.10
N ALA A 114 5.91 2.17 -5.65
CA ALA A 114 7.29 2.65 -5.80
C ALA A 114 7.91 3.07 -4.46
N THR A 115 7.12 3.66 -3.57
CA THR A 115 7.55 4.12 -2.24
C THR A 115 7.76 2.96 -1.27
N TYR A 116 6.80 2.03 -1.21
CA TYR A 116 6.76 0.96 -0.23
C TYR A 116 7.19 -0.39 -0.80
N GLY A 117 7.45 -0.48 -2.10
CA GLY A 117 8.06 -1.64 -2.74
C GLY A 117 7.12 -2.84 -2.86
N PHE A 118 5.97 -2.68 -3.49
CA PHE A 118 5.06 -3.76 -3.88
C PHE A 118 4.57 -3.53 -5.32
N ASP A 119 3.99 -4.54 -5.96
CA ASP A 119 3.69 -4.53 -7.39
C ASP A 119 2.34 -3.90 -7.72
N ILE A 120 1.32 -4.20 -6.91
CA ILE A 120 -0.04 -3.67 -7.05
C ILE A 120 -0.67 -3.44 -5.66
N CYS A 121 -1.59 -2.50 -5.53
CA CYS A 121 -2.28 -2.20 -4.26
C CYS A 121 -3.67 -2.83 -4.20
N ALA A 122 -4.17 -3.09 -2.99
CA ALA A 122 -5.49 -3.69 -2.77
C ALA A 122 -6.67 -2.70 -2.79
N THR A 123 -6.42 -1.43 -3.11
CA THR A 123 -7.41 -0.35 -3.08
C THR A 123 -7.87 0.05 -4.48
N ASP A 124 -8.88 0.92 -4.55
CA ASP A 124 -9.40 1.52 -5.78
C ASP A 124 -8.38 2.38 -6.56
N GLN A 125 -7.20 2.65 -5.98
CA GLN A 125 -6.07 3.23 -6.70
C GLN A 125 -5.47 2.26 -7.73
N CYS A 126 -5.66 0.96 -7.52
CA CYS A 126 -5.25 -0.10 -8.42
C CYS A 126 -6.48 -0.94 -8.78
N GLN A 127 -6.76 -1.97 -8.00
CA GLN A 127 -7.94 -2.83 -8.12
C GLN A 127 -8.37 -3.23 -6.72
N VAL A 128 -9.68 -3.22 -6.46
CA VAL A 128 -10.19 -3.60 -5.13
C VAL A 128 -9.92 -5.10 -4.92
N TYR A 129 -9.14 -5.41 -3.90
CA TYR A 129 -8.73 -6.77 -3.56
C TYR A 129 -9.07 -7.08 -2.11
N GLY A 130 -9.87 -8.13 -1.88
CA GLY A 130 -10.39 -8.52 -0.57
C GLY A 130 -9.92 -9.89 -0.09
N GLY A 131 -8.92 -10.50 -0.75
CA GLY A 131 -8.50 -11.86 -0.43
C GLY A 131 -9.59 -12.91 -0.71
N LEU A 132 -9.57 -14.01 0.04
CA LEU A 132 -10.43 -15.18 -0.15
C LEU A 132 -11.89 -14.97 0.27
N ASP A 133 -12.20 -13.97 1.09
CA ASP A 133 -13.55 -13.68 1.59
C ASP A 133 -14.60 -13.66 0.48
N GLN A 134 -14.19 -13.19 -0.70
CA GLN A 134 -15.02 -12.97 -1.86
C GLN A 134 -15.47 -14.27 -2.53
N VAL A 135 -14.58 -15.23 -2.71
CA VAL A 135 -14.90 -16.52 -3.33
C VAL A 135 -15.61 -17.48 -2.40
N GLU A 136 -15.50 -17.26 -1.09
CA GLU A 136 -16.19 -18.06 -0.08
C GLU A 136 -17.61 -17.56 0.22
N GLY A 137 -17.94 -16.34 -0.21
CA GLY A 137 -19.25 -15.73 -0.04
C GLY A 137 -20.32 -16.18 -1.05
N PRO A 138 -21.58 -15.73 -0.88
CA PRO A 138 -22.65 -15.96 -1.84
C PRO A 138 -22.32 -15.39 -3.22
N GLY A 139 -22.32 -16.25 -4.25
CA GLY A 139 -21.92 -15.88 -5.62
C GLY A 139 -20.43 -16.12 -5.91
N GLY A 140 -19.60 -16.36 -4.89
CA GLY A 140 -18.19 -16.69 -5.02
C GLY A 140 -17.87 -17.84 -6.00
N PRO A 141 -18.65 -18.94 -6.03
CA PRO A 141 -18.46 -19.99 -7.04
C PRO A 141 -18.61 -19.52 -8.50
N GLN A 142 -19.45 -18.51 -8.77
CA GLN A 142 -19.58 -17.94 -10.13
C GLN A 142 -18.37 -17.09 -10.49
N TRP A 143 -17.84 -16.32 -9.53
CA TRP A 143 -16.60 -15.58 -9.71
C TRP A 143 -15.41 -16.52 -9.94
N ALA A 144 -15.26 -17.54 -9.08
CA ALA A 144 -14.23 -18.56 -9.25
C ALA A 144 -14.34 -19.27 -10.60
N LEU A 145 -15.56 -19.57 -11.07
CA LEU A 145 -15.77 -20.12 -12.41
C LEU A 145 -15.35 -19.13 -13.52
N ALA A 146 -15.65 -17.83 -13.38
CA ALA A 146 -15.25 -16.82 -14.34
C ALA A 146 -13.72 -16.71 -14.45
N VAL A 147 -13.02 -16.66 -13.30
CA VAL A 147 -11.56 -16.62 -13.24
C VAL A 147 -10.95 -17.88 -13.85
N THR A 148 -11.36 -19.07 -13.39
CA THR A 148 -10.80 -20.35 -13.85
C THR A 148 -11.14 -20.68 -15.31
N SER A 149 -12.33 -20.31 -15.80
CA SER A 149 -12.70 -20.55 -17.20
C SER A 149 -12.03 -19.60 -18.20
N THR A 150 -11.37 -18.54 -17.71
CA THR A 150 -10.60 -17.57 -18.51
C THR A 150 -9.12 -17.53 -18.11
N GLU A 151 -8.63 -18.59 -17.46
CA GLU A 151 -7.26 -18.68 -16.95
C GLU A 151 -6.24 -18.38 -18.06
N GLY A 152 -5.31 -17.47 -17.78
CA GLY A 152 -4.28 -17.04 -18.74
C GLY A 152 -4.78 -16.18 -19.91
N GLU A 153 -6.08 -15.90 -20.05
CA GLU A 153 -6.60 -15.02 -21.11
C GLU A 153 -6.39 -13.54 -20.77
N MET A 154 -5.77 -12.80 -21.69
CA MET A 154 -5.51 -11.37 -21.60
C MET A 154 -5.73 -10.66 -22.93
N LEU A 155 -5.97 -9.35 -22.89
CA LEU A 155 -6.01 -8.50 -24.07
C LEU A 155 -4.61 -7.99 -24.41
N LEU A 156 -4.15 -8.25 -25.63
CA LEU A 156 -2.83 -7.83 -26.09
C LEU A 156 -2.93 -6.75 -27.18
N ALA A 157 -2.23 -5.64 -27.01
CA ALA A 157 -2.08 -4.63 -28.03
C ALA A 157 -0.65 -4.67 -28.58
N ASN A 158 -0.48 -5.07 -29.84
CA ASN A 158 0.84 -5.28 -30.46
C ASN A 158 1.73 -6.26 -29.67
N GLY A 159 1.15 -7.36 -29.17
CA GLY A 159 1.87 -8.43 -28.46
C GLY A 159 2.30 -8.09 -27.04
N VAL A 160 1.85 -6.96 -26.47
CA VAL A 160 2.07 -6.60 -25.06
C VAL A 160 0.73 -6.41 -24.34
N PRO A 161 0.66 -6.62 -23.01
CA PRO A 161 -0.58 -6.43 -22.26
C PRO A 161 -1.17 -5.03 -22.49
N ALA A 162 -2.43 -4.98 -22.90
CA ALA A 162 -3.15 -3.74 -23.12
C ALA A 162 -3.43 -3.03 -21.79
N GLN A 163 -3.58 -1.71 -21.81
CA GLN A 163 -4.07 -1.00 -20.63
C GLN A 163 -5.58 -1.24 -20.49
N ALA A 164 -5.98 -2.26 -19.73
CA ALA A 164 -7.38 -2.66 -19.58
C ALA A 164 -8.09 -1.90 -18.45
N LEU A 165 -8.31 -0.59 -18.64
CA LEU A 165 -9.07 0.22 -17.67
C LEU A 165 -10.55 -0.16 -17.66
N TYR A 166 -11.19 -0.07 -16.50
CA TYR A 166 -12.62 -0.30 -16.33
C TYR A 166 -13.18 0.57 -15.20
N SER A 167 -14.48 0.89 -15.24
CA SER A 167 -15.14 1.68 -14.21
C SER A 167 -16.63 1.32 -14.09
N SER A 168 -17.29 1.71 -13.01
CA SER A 168 -18.67 1.32 -12.73
C SER A 168 -19.62 1.62 -13.89
N THR A 169 -19.73 2.88 -14.29
CA THR A 169 -20.80 3.33 -15.18
C THR A 169 -20.25 4.44 -16.06
N SER A 170 -20.47 4.36 -17.36
CA SER A 170 -20.05 5.39 -18.31
C SER A 170 -21.07 6.51 -18.49
N GLY A 171 -22.35 6.23 -18.24
CA GLY A 171 -23.42 7.21 -18.44
C GLY A 171 -23.79 7.32 -19.92
N GLY A 172 -24.05 6.18 -20.55
CA GLY A 172 -24.38 6.03 -21.97
C GLY A 172 -23.19 5.96 -22.91
N ARG A 173 -22.04 6.55 -22.56
CA ARG A 173 -20.85 6.57 -23.43
C ARG A 173 -19.54 6.66 -22.65
N THR A 174 -18.58 5.79 -22.97
CA THR A 174 -17.24 5.81 -22.39
C THR A 174 -16.43 7.02 -22.86
N ARG A 175 -15.24 7.22 -22.29
CA ARG A 175 -14.29 8.26 -22.71
C ARG A 175 -13.01 7.67 -23.27
N SER A 176 -12.41 8.37 -24.23
CA SER A 176 -11.08 8.03 -24.72
C SER A 176 -10.04 8.30 -23.64
N VAL A 177 -8.97 7.50 -23.58
CA VAL A 177 -7.95 7.60 -22.52
C VAL A 177 -7.34 9.01 -22.43
N GLN A 178 -7.13 9.66 -23.59
CA GLN A 178 -6.55 11.00 -23.66
C GLN A 178 -7.47 12.09 -23.11
N ASP A 179 -8.79 11.89 -23.11
CA ASP A 179 -9.76 12.87 -22.63
C ASP A 179 -9.90 12.85 -21.10
N VAL A 180 -9.27 11.90 -20.43
CA VAL A 180 -9.32 11.77 -18.97
C VAL A 180 -7.93 11.90 -18.36
N PHE A 181 -6.95 11.17 -18.91
CA PHE A 181 -5.59 11.12 -18.37
C PHE A 181 -4.57 11.92 -19.19
N GLY A 182 -4.99 12.53 -20.31
CA GLY A 182 -4.08 13.19 -21.26
C GLY A 182 -3.19 12.21 -22.02
N GLY A 183 -2.12 12.73 -22.63
CA GLY A 183 -1.12 11.93 -23.33
C GLY A 183 -1.53 11.47 -24.74
N GLY A 184 -0.79 10.51 -25.29
CA GLY A 184 -1.06 9.95 -26.62
C GLY A 184 -2.25 8.99 -26.59
N GLY A 185 -3.16 9.12 -27.55
CA GLY A 185 -4.32 8.24 -27.64
C GLY A 185 -3.93 6.78 -27.90
N LEU A 186 -4.68 5.85 -27.29
CA LEU A 186 -4.56 4.41 -27.51
C LEU A 186 -5.72 3.95 -28.41
N SER A 187 -5.42 3.37 -29.56
CA SER A 187 -6.44 3.01 -30.57
C SER A 187 -7.53 2.08 -30.05
N TYR A 188 -7.21 1.27 -29.04
CA TYR A 188 -8.13 0.34 -28.38
C TYR A 188 -8.84 0.92 -27.15
N LEU A 189 -8.47 2.11 -26.66
CA LEU A 189 -9.16 2.82 -25.56
C LEU A 189 -9.76 4.13 -26.07
N GLN A 190 -10.76 4.00 -26.93
CA GLN A 190 -11.52 5.13 -27.46
C GLN A 190 -12.96 5.10 -26.92
N ALA A 191 -13.62 6.26 -26.96
CA ALA A 191 -15.02 6.41 -26.55
C ALA A 191 -15.97 5.56 -27.42
N VAL A 192 -16.74 4.70 -26.77
CA VAL A 192 -17.78 3.82 -27.35
C VAL A 192 -19.10 3.98 -26.59
N GLU A 193 -20.22 3.70 -27.27
CA GLU A 193 -21.54 3.65 -26.63
C GLU A 193 -21.57 2.55 -25.55
N SER A 194 -22.39 2.70 -24.52
CA SER A 194 -22.46 1.73 -23.42
C SER A 194 -23.89 1.64 -22.89
N PRO A 195 -24.53 0.46 -22.93
CA PRO A 195 -25.92 0.28 -22.49
C PRO A 195 -26.00 0.16 -20.96
N ASP A 196 -25.59 1.18 -20.22
CA ASP A 196 -25.52 1.16 -18.76
C ASP A 196 -26.67 1.86 -18.04
N GLU A 197 -27.81 2.05 -18.72
CA GLU A 197 -28.98 2.81 -18.25
C GLU A 197 -29.62 2.23 -16.97
N GLN A 198 -29.32 0.97 -16.66
CA GLN A 198 -29.78 0.32 -15.42
C GLN A 198 -28.98 0.73 -14.17
N SER A 199 -27.85 1.42 -14.35
CA SER A 199 -27.03 1.85 -13.23
C SER A 199 -27.72 2.97 -12.43
N PRO A 200 -27.65 2.95 -11.09
CA PRO A 200 -28.10 4.09 -10.28
C PRO A 200 -27.17 5.30 -10.37
N PHE A 201 -26.13 5.24 -11.19
CA PHE A 201 -25.10 6.27 -11.36
C PHE A 201 -25.02 6.79 -12.80
N VAL A 202 -26.01 6.50 -13.65
CA VAL A 202 -26.05 6.99 -15.05
C VAL A 202 -26.00 8.50 -15.07
N ASP A 203 -26.84 9.13 -14.26
CA ASP A 203 -26.93 10.57 -14.08
C ASP A 203 -26.75 10.92 -12.61
N TRP A 204 -26.08 12.02 -12.34
CA TRP A 204 -25.94 12.57 -11.00
C TRP A 204 -25.90 14.09 -11.04
N GLU A 205 -26.39 14.68 -9.96
CA GLU A 205 -26.40 16.12 -9.74
C GLU A 205 -25.92 16.39 -8.31
N VAL A 206 -25.08 17.41 -8.15
CA VAL A 206 -24.69 17.94 -6.85
C VAL A 206 -24.77 19.46 -6.88
N ARG A 207 -25.30 20.04 -5.80
CA ARG A 207 -25.53 21.48 -5.67
C ARG A 207 -24.57 22.06 -4.65
N PHE A 208 -23.95 23.18 -4.99
CA PHE A 208 -23.13 23.95 -4.08
C PHE A 208 -23.68 25.37 -3.98
N ASP A 209 -24.05 25.79 -2.78
CA ASP A 209 -24.23 27.21 -2.54
C ASP A 209 -22.89 27.96 -2.67
N GLN A 210 -22.98 29.28 -2.77
CA GLN A 210 -21.83 30.17 -2.92
C GLN A 210 -20.77 30.01 -1.82
N LEU A 211 -21.19 29.85 -0.56
CA LEU A 211 -20.30 29.76 0.58
C LEU A 211 -19.53 28.44 0.52
N ARG A 212 -20.24 27.33 0.31
CA ARG A 212 -19.65 25.98 0.25
C ARG A 212 -18.65 25.87 -0.90
N MET A 213 -19.03 26.29 -2.11
CA MET A 213 -18.11 26.28 -3.25
C MET A 213 -16.85 27.11 -2.96
N ARG A 214 -17.01 28.33 -2.44
CA ARG A 214 -15.87 29.20 -2.10
C ARG A 214 -14.93 28.57 -1.08
N GLU A 215 -15.45 28.02 0.02
CA GLU A 215 -14.60 27.43 1.06
C GLU A 215 -13.87 26.17 0.56
N ILE A 216 -14.51 25.35 -0.29
CA ILE A 216 -13.86 24.21 -0.95
C ILE A 216 -12.70 24.68 -1.84
N LEU A 217 -12.95 25.66 -2.72
CA LEU A 217 -11.92 26.19 -3.63
C LEU A 217 -10.77 26.85 -2.87
N LYS A 218 -11.08 27.57 -1.79
CA LYS A 218 -10.08 28.21 -0.94
C LYS A 218 -9.23 27.18 -0.18
N ALA A 219 -9.85 26.16 0.42
CA ALA A 219 -9.12 25.08 1.09
C ALA A 219 -8.22 24.30 0.12
N ALA A 220 -8.63 24.21 -1.14
CA ALA A 220 -7.84 23.64 -2.21
C ALA A 220 -6.70 24.53 -2.73
N GLY A 221 -6.66 25.81 -2.35
CA GLY A 221 -5.71 26.78 -2.90
C GLY A 221 -5.99 27.15 -4.37
N LEU A 222 -7.21 26.91 -4.87
CA LEU A 222 -7.62 27.30 -6.22
C LEU A 222 -8.04 28.78 -6.30
N ILE A 223 -8.31 29.41 -5.15
CA ILE A 223 -8.57 30.86 -5.03
C ILE A 223 -7.88 31.40 -3.77
N GLU A 224 -7.40 32.65 -3.83
CA GLU A 224 -6.79 33.36 -2.69
C GLU A 224 -7.75 34.36 -2.01
N GLY A 225 -8.83 34.75 -2.68
CA GLY A 225 -9.70 35.85 -2.28
C GLY A 225 -11.10 35.76 -2.86
N SER A 226 -11.46 36.67 -3.78
CA SER A 226 -12.79 36.68 -4.38
C SER A 226 -13.00 35.49 -5.33
N PHE A 227 -14.18 34.90 -5.23
CA PHE A 227 -14.73 33.92 -6.15
C PHE A 227 -15.89 34.58 -6.89
N LEU A 228 -15.83 34.61 -8.22
CA LEU A 228 -16.79 35.32 -9.06
C LEU A 228 -17.64 34.34 -9.87
N ASP A 229 -17.01 33.38 -10.53
CA ASP A 229 -17.65 32.48 -11.49
C ASP A 229 -16.88 31.17 -11.60
N ILE A 230 -17.56 30.12 -12.05
CA ILE A 230 -16.96 28.83 -12.40
C ILE A 230 -17.71 28.22 -13.59
N GLY A 231 -16.98 27.75 -14.58
CA GLY A 231 -17.56 27.12 -15.77
C GLY A 231 -16.71 25.99 -16.31
N VAL A 232 -17.33 25.14 -17.12
CA VAL A 232 -16.64 24.06 -17.84
C VAL A 232 -16.35 24.54 -19.26
N ILE A 233 -15.08 24.49 -19.63
CA ILE A 233 -14.63 24.61 -21.01
C ILE A 233 -14.51 23.20 -21.56
N GLU A 234 -15.58 22.75 -22.23
CA GLU A 234 -15.58 21.46 -22.92
C GLU A 234 -14.50 21.44 -24.01
N THR A 235 -13.71 20.37 -24.02
CA THR A 235 -12.81 20.05 -25.12
C THR A 235 -13.50 19.03 -26.03
N ARG A 236 -13.13 19.05 -27.32
CA ARG A 236 -13.63 18.05 -28.26
C ARG A 236 -13.10 16.67 -27.86
N ASP A 237 -13.95 15.65 -27.93
CA ASP A 237 -13.53 14.25 -27.76
C ASP A 237 -12.28 13.95 -28.60
N GLY A 238 -11.34 13.28 -27.95
CA GLY A 238 -10.01 12.94 -28.43
C GLY A 238 -8.99 14.08 -28.43
N THR A 239 -9.30 15.26 -27.89
CA THR A 239 -8.36 16.42 -27.86
C THR A 239 -7.74 16.69 -26.50
N GLY A 240 -8.11 15.94 -25.47
CA GLY A 240 -7.57 16.09 -24.13
C GLY A 240 -8.65 16.39 -23.09
N PRO A 241 -8.28 16.50 -21.80
CA PRO A 241 -9.24 16.65 -20.71
C PRO A 241 -10.02 17.95 -20.77
N TRP A 242 -11.26 17.89 -20.30
CA TRP A 242 -12.09 19.09 -20.08
C TRP A 242 -11.41 19.99 -19.06
N VAL A 243 -11.60 21.30 -19.20
CA VAL A 243 -10.95 22.30 -18.34
C VAL A 243 -12.01 23.06 -17.57
N ILE A 244 -11.72 23.37 -16.31
CA ILE A 244 -12.61 24.15 -15.45
C ILE A 244 -12.04 25.57 -15.37
N ASP A 245 -12.79 26.57 -15.80
CA ASP A 245 -12.39 27.97 -15.63
C ASP A 245 -12.94 28.49 -14.31
N ILE A 246 -12.05 28.84 -13.38
CA ILE A 246 -12.42 29.36 -12.06
C ILE A 246 -12.03 30.82 -12.01
N GLY A 247 -13.03 31.70 -12.01
CA GLY A 247 -12.88 33.15 -12.03
C GLY A 247 -12.82 33.77 -10.64
N GLY A 248 -11.86 34.68 -10.44
CA GLY A 248 -11.66 35.43 -9.20
C GLY A 248 -10.79 36.68 -9.41
N THR A 249 -10.01 37.07 -8.41
CA THR A 249 -8.96 38.11 -8.58
C THR A 249 -7.92 37.68 -9.62
N SER A 250 -7.65 36.37 -9.68
CA SER A 250 -6.91 35.66 -10.72
C SER A 250 -7.73 34.45 -11.15
N SER A 251 -7.59 34.06 -12.42
CA SER A 251 -8.21 32.82 -12.93
C SER A 251 -7.25 31.65 -12.81
N VAL A 252 -7.78 30.48 -12.47
CA VAL A 252 -7.06 29.20 -12.46
C VAL A 252 -7.85 28.21 -13.30
N THR A 253 -7.14 27.41 -14.12
CA THR A 253 -7.77 26.48 -15.07
C THR A 253 -7.32 25.04 -14.86
N PRO A 254 -7.72 24.37 -13.75
CA PRO A 254 -7.44 22.96 -13.56
C PRO A 254 -8.20 22.11 -14.59
N ASN A 255 -7.68 20.93 -14.91
CA ASN A 255 -8.47 19.98 -15.68
C ASN A 255 -9.58 19.35 -14.82
N SER A 256 -10.58 18.74 -15.46
CA SER A 256 -11.74 18.18 -14.78
C SER A 256 -11.40 17.04 -13.81
N TRP A 257 -10.33 16.28 -14.09
CA TRP A 257 -9.83 15.24 -13.18
C TRP A 257 -9.24 15.81 -11.90
N GLU A 258 -8.42 16.85 -12.01
CA GLU A 258 -7.83 17.59 -10.89
C GLU A 258 -8.92 18.26 -10.04
N PHE A 259 -9.89 18.90 -10.71
CA PHE A 259 -11.03 19.53 -10.04
C PHE A 259 -11.86 18.50 -9.28
N ARG A 260 -12.27 17.40 -9.94
CA ARG A 260 -12.98 16.28 -9.31
C ARG A 260 -12.24 15.76 -8.08
N SER A 261 -10.94 15.47 -8.22
CA SER A 261 -10.12 14.94 -7.12
C SER A 261 -10.05 15.91 -5.94
N THR A 262 -9.97 17.21 -6.24
CA THR A 262 -9.94 18.28 -5.25
C THR A 262 -11.27 18.39 -4.49
N VAL A 263 -12.39 18.42 -5.21
CA VAL A 263 -13.72 18.53 -4.59
C VAL A 263 -14.01 17.29 -3.74
N ASN A 264 -13.73 16.08 -4.25
CA ASN A 264 -13.91 14.84 -3.49
C ASN A 264 -13.05 14.76 -2.23
N LYS A 265 -11.90 15.46 -2.20
CA LYS A 265 -11.07 15.57 -1.00
C LYS A 265 -11.65 16.56 0.02
N TRP A 266 -12.07 17.74 -0.41
CA TRP A 266 -12.36 18.85 0.51
C TRP A 266 -13.83 18.99 0.89
N ALA A 267 -14.76 18.72 -0.03
CA ALA A 267 -16.19 18.85 0.22
C ALA A 267 -16.66 18.04 1.45
N PRO A 268 -16.43 16.71 1.54
CA PRO A 268 -16.86 15.93 2.71
C PRO A 268 -16.07 16.27 3.99
N ARG A 269 -14.88 16.88 3.89
CA ARG A 269 -14.10 17.28 5.07
C ARG A 269 -14.62 18.57 5.70
N LEU A 270 -15.05 19.51 4.87
CA LEU A 270 -15.56 20.81 5.31
C LEU A 270 -17.05 20.75 5.64
N PHE A 271 -17.81 19.93 4.90
CA PHE A 271 -19.27 19.84 5.00
C PHE A 271 -19.72 18.36 5.00
N PRO A 272 -19.38 17.59 6.05
CA PRO A 272 -19.67 16.15 6.12
C PRO A 272 -21.17 15.81 6.15
N ASP A 273 -22.01 16.75 6.60
CA ASP A 273 -23.47 16.57 6.64
C ASP A 273 -24.13 16.75 5.26
N ASP A 274 -23.43 17.40 4.32
CA ASP A 274 -23.95 17.74 3.00
C ASP A 274 -23.34 16.87 1.89
N TYR A 275 -22.09 16.41 2.05
CA TYR A 275 -21.36 15.68 1.02
C TYR A 275 -20.75 14.36 1.51
N PRO A 276 -20.78 13.29 0.69
CA PRO A 276 -21.44 13.20 -0.63
C PRO A 276 -22.95 13.39 -0.57
N ALA A 277 -23.52 13.98 -1.62
CA ALA A 277 -24.96 14.27 -1.68
C ALA A 277 -25.81 12.98 -1.66
N GLN A 278 -27.07 13.11 -1.25
CA GLN A 278 -28.03 12.02 -1.32
C GLN A 278 -28.56 11.82 -2.74
N ARG A 279 -28.65 10.56 -3.14
CA ARG A 279 -29.31 10.10 -4.35
C ARG A 279 -30.83 10.18 -4.19
N PRO A 280 -31.59 10.16 -5.30
CA PRO A 280 -33.06 10.09 -5.25
C PRO A 280 -33.62 8.89 -4.45
N ASP A 281 -32.84 7.81 -4.33
CA ASP A 281 -33.22 6.61 -3.56
C ASP A 281 -32.92 6.72 -2.04
N GLY A 282 -32.44 7.88 -1.58
CA GLY A 282 -32.15 8.18 -0.18
C GLY A 282 -30.81 7.66 0.34
N ARG A 283 -29.99 7.00 -0.49
CA ARG A 283 -28.61 6.63 -0.15
C ARG A 283 -27.66 7.75 -0.55
N ASN A 284 -26.51 7.86 0.10
CA ASN A 284 -25.48 8.81 -0.35
C ASN A 284 -24.81 8.32 -1.63
N TYR A 285 -24.39 9.24 -2.49
CA TYR A 285 -23.44 8.93 -3.54
C TYR A 285 -22.11 8.43 -2.93
N PRO A 286 -21.33 7.63 -3.67
CA PRO A 286 -20.05 7.12 -3.18
C PRO A 286 -18.99 8.22 -3.02
N GLN A 287 -19.15 9.35 -3.71
CA GLN A 287 -18.29 10.54 -3.64
C GLN A 287 -19.04 11.77 -4.15
N THR A 288 -18.49 12.97 -3.98
CA THR A 288 -19.17 14.24 -4.33
C THR A 288 -19.33 14.44 -5.84
N ILE A 289 -18.24 14.31 -6.60
CA ILE A 289 -18.21 14.37 -8.08
C ILE A 289 -17.82 12.99 -8.58
N LEU A 290 -18.76 12.31 -9.25
CA LEU A 290 -18.64 10.87 -9.53
C LEU A 290 -17.70 10.58 -10.70
N SER A 291 -17.66 11.45 -11.71
CA SER A 291 -16.91 11.24 -12.95
C SER A 291 -16.25 12.54 -13.44
N PRO A 292 -15.24 12.48 -14.34
CA PRO A 292 -14.49 13.65 -14.81
C PRO A 292 -15.21 14.42 -15.93
N THR A 293 -16.45 14.06 -16.27
CA THR A 293 -17.23 14.71 -17.32
C THR A 293 -18.56 15.17 -16.74
N PHE A 294 -18.66 16.48 -16.56
CA PHE A 294 -19.80 17.15 -15.98
C PHE A 294 -19.92 18.56 -16.57
N THR A 295 -21.10 19.14 -16.47
CA THR A 295 -21.35 20.57 -16.70
C THR A 295 -21.47 21.28 -15.36
N ILE A 296 -21.25 22.59 -15.37
CA ILE A 296 -21.53 23.46 -14.24
C ILE A 296 -22.47 24.56 -14.72
N GLU A 297 -23.64 24.63 -14.11
CA GLU A 297 -24.66 25.63 -14.42
C GLU A 297 -24.95 26.49 -13.18
N PHE A 298 -25.46 27.68 -13.44
CA PHE A 298 -25.88 28.63 -12.42
C PHE A 298 -27.41 28.61 -12.31
N GLU A 299 -27.94 28.38 -11.11
CA GLU A 299 -29.38 28.41 -10.85
C GLU A 299 -29.74 29.43 -9.76
N ILE A 300 -30.77 30.25 -10.01
CA ILE A 300 -31.30 31.21 -9.04
C ILE A 300 -32.32 30.48 -8.15
N VAL A 301 -31.97 30.27 -6.88
CA VAL A 301 -32.79 29.47 -5.94
C VAL A 301 -33.73 30.34 -5.10
N GLN A 302 -33.44 31.63 -4.97
CA GLN A 302 -34.38 32.62 -4.43
C GLN A 302 -34.59 33.76 -5.43
N ALA A 303 -35.84 34.01 -5.82
CA ALA A 303 -36.18 35.19 -6.62
C ALA A 303 -35.91 36.46 -5.80
N PRO A 304 -35.48 37.58 -6.42
CA PRO A 304 -35.09 38.84 -5.75
C PRO A 304 -36.23 39.60 -5.04
N GLY A 305 -37.30 38.92 -4.64
CA GLY A 305 -38.53 39.51 -4.12
C GLY A 305 -38.74 39.42 -2.60
N ASP A 306 -37.88 38.72 -1.85
CA ASP A 306 -38.03 38.58 -0.37
C ASP A 306 -36.69 38.62 0.38
N THR A 307 -35.72 39.32 -0.19
CA THR A 307 -34.44 39.61 0.46
C THR A 307 -34.36 41.11 0.68
N ASP A 308 -34.26 41.56 1.93
CA ASP A 308 -34.08 42.96 2.35
C ASP A 308 -32.80 43.60 1.75
N GLY A 309 -32.75 43.79 0.43
CA GLY A 309 -31.60 44.32 -0.32
C GLY A 309 -30.43 43.35 -0.53
N LEU A 310 -30.58 42.05 -0.26
CA LEU A 310 -29.52 41.05 -0.51
C LEU A 310 -29.66 40.43 -1.91
N TRP A 311 -28.52 40.14 -2.57
CA TRP A 311 -28.49 39.41 -3.84
C TRP A 311 -29.24 38.09 -3.72
N PRO A 312 -29.95 37.64 -4.77
CA PRO A 312 -30.62 36.35 -4.76
C PRO A 312 -29.61 35.25 -4.43
N GLY A 313 -30.01 34.31 -3.57
CA GLY A 313 -29.26 33.07 -3.38
C GLY A 313 -29.20 32.33 -4.70
N PHE A 314 -28.00 32.01 -5.15
CA PHE A 314 -27.77 31.16 -6.31
C PHE A 314 -26.91 29.97 -5.93
N GLU A 315 -27.09 28.88 -6.67
CA GLU A 315 -26.33 27.65 -6.53
C GLU A 315 -25.60 27.32 -7.81
N TRP A 316 -24.44 26.68 -7.65
CA TRP A 316 -23.77 25.98 -8.73
C TRP A 316 -24.30 24.57 -8.79
N VAL A 317 -24.93 24.22 -9.91
CA VAL A 317 -25.44 22.89 -10.18
C VAL A 317 -24.41 22.17 -11.02
N VAL A 318 -23.81 21.12 -10.47
CA VAL A 318 -22.84 20.28 -11.17
C VAL A 318 -23.55 18.99 -11.57
N SER A 319 -23.73 18.80 -12.87
CA SER A 319 -24.45 17.67 -13.44
C SER A 319 -23.50 16.84 -14.29
N GLY A 320 -23.46 15.54 -14.07
CA GLY A 320 -22.60 14.66 -14.85
C GLY A 320 -23.19 13.27 -15.03
N ASN A 321 -22.46 12.47 -15.80
CA ASN A 321 -22.88 11.11 -16.14
C ASN A 321 -21.84 10.10 -15.69
N GLY A 322 -22.30 8.91 -15.31
CA GLY A 322 -21.46 7.79 -14.93
C GLY A 322 -20.73 7.93 -13.59
N TRP A 323 -20.02 6.87 -13.22
CA TRP A 323 -19.20 6.79 -12.02
C TRP A 323 -17.87 6.09 -12.30
N GLY A 324 -16.78 6.78 -11.93
CA GLY A 324 -15.40 6.37 -12.17
C GLY A 324 -14.76 7.20 -13.28
N HIS A 325 -13.66 6.69 -13.86
CA HIS A 325 -12.92 7.41 -14.89
C HIS A 325 -13.54 7.33 -16.29
N LEU A 326 -14.51 6.44 -16.52
CA LEU A 326 -15.23 6.26 -17.78
C LEU A 326 -14.42 5.73 -18.97
N VAL A 327 -13.10 5.56 -18.84
CA VAL A 327 -12.24 4.94 -19.87
C VAL A 327 -12.32 3.41 -19.86
N GLY A 328 -12.38 2.80 -21.04
CA GLY A 328 -12.39 1.34 -21.21
C GLY A 328 -13.74 0.72 -20.88
N MET A 329 -13.75 -0.38 -20.14
CA MET A 329 -14.97 -1.16 -19.91
C MET A 329 -15.89 -0.52 -18.85
N SER A 330 -17.15 -0.29 -19.21
CA SER A 330 -18.20 -0.01 -18.21
C SER A 330 -18.68 -1.32 -17.60
N GLN A 331 -18.60 -1.44 -16.26
CA GLN A 331 -19.05 -2.64 -15.54
C GLN A 331 -20.56 -2.86 -15.71
N TYR A 332 -21.38 -1.82 -15.53
CA TYR A 332 -22.82 -1.91 -15.74
C TYR A 332 -23.19 -2.13 -17.22
N GLY A 333 -22.43 -1.56 -18.16
CA GLY A 333 -22.68 -1.81 -19.57
C GLY A 333 -22.29 -3.23 -19.99
N ALA A 334 -21.19 -3.78 -19.47
CA ALA A 334 -20.82 -5.20 -19.61
C ALA A 334 -21.90 -6.13 -19.05
N LYS A 335 -22.45 -5.81 -17.87
CA LYS A 335 -23.60 -6.53 -17.29
C LYS A 335 -24.81 -6.51 -18.24
N ALA A 336 -25.18 -5.34 -18.75
CA ALA A 336 -26.34 -5.19 -19.62
C ALA A 336 -26.15 -5.91 -20.98
N MET A 337 -24.94 -5.87 -21.55
CA MET A 337 -24.59 -6.66 -22.73
C MET A 337 -24.72 -8.16 -22.46
N ALA A 338 -24.23 -8.63 -21.31
CA ALA A 338 -24.37 -10.03 -20.91
C ALA A 338 -25.83 -10.44 -20.65
N ASP A 339 -26.64 -9.57 -20.03
CA ASP A 339 -28.09 -9.78 -19.87
C ASP A 339 -28.81 -9.88 -21.23
N ALA A 340 -28.30 -9.15 -22.24
CA ALA A 340 -28.78 -9.22 -23.62
C ALA A 340 -28.23 -10.44 -24.41
N GLY A 341 -27.37 -11.25 -23.79
CA GLY A 341 -26.83 -12.49 -24.35
C GLY A 341 -25.48 -12.39 -25.04
N ALA A 342 -24.77 -11.25 -24.93
CA ALA A 342 -23.42 -11.12 -25.45
C ALA A 342 -22.43 -12.01 -24.69
N ALA A 343 -21.51 -12.63 -25.42
CA ALA A 343 -20.39 -13.37 -24.84
C ALA A 343 -19.29 -12.41 -24.32
N TYR A 344 -18.46 -12.89 -23.39
CA TYR A 344 -17.44 -12.06 -22.74
C TYR A 344 -16.40 -11.48 -23.73
N ASP A 345 -16.06 -12.20 -24.79
CA ASP A 345 -15.15 -11.74 -25.84
C ASP A 345 -15.77 -10.63 -26.69
N GLU A 346 -17.08 -10.69 -26.98
CA GLU A 346 -17.83 -9.61 -27.63
C GLU A 346 -17.88 -8.35 -26.74
N ILE A 347 -18.10 -8.52 -25.43
CA ILE A 347 -18.07 -7.43 -24.44
C ILE A 347 -16.70 -6.77 -24.42
N LEU A 348 -15.62 -7.56 -24.30
CA LEU A 348 -14.26 -7.05 -24.29
C LEU A 348 -13.92 -6.34 -25.60
N SER A 349 -14.27 -6.91 -26.75
CA SER A 349 -13.96 -6.30 -28.06
C SER A 349 -14.69 -4.99 -28.30
N HIS A 350 -15.89 -4.84 -27.73
CA HIS A 350 -16.66 -3.60 -27.75
C HIS A 350 -15.96 -2.47 -26.99
N TYR A 351 -15.54 -2.73 -25.74
CA TYR A 351 -14.91 -1.71 -24.89
C TYR A 351 -13.42 -1.49 -25.16
N TYR A 352 -12.73 -2.52 -25.63
CA TYR A 352 -11.31 -2.48 -25.99
C TYR A 352 -11.18 -2.66 -27.49
N THR A 353 -11.48 -1.59 -28.24
CA THR A 353 -11.79 -1.62 -29.67
C THR A 353 -10.79 -2.44 -30.48
N GLY A 354 -11.27 -3.56 -31.04
CA GLY A 354 -10.51 -4.43 -31.94
C GLY A 354 -9.54 -5.39 -31.24
N LEU A 355 -9.56 -5.47 -29.91
CA LEU A 355 -8.88 -6.51 -29.16
C LEU A 355 -9.81 -7.70 -28.93
N ALA A 356 -9.20 -8.86 -28.74
CA ALA A 356 -9.86 -10.09 -28.32
C ALA A 356 -8.98 -10.78 -27.26
N PRO A 357 -9.57 -11.58 -26.36
CA PRO A 357 -8.78 -12.35 -25.39
C PRO A 357 -7.86 -13.36 -26.10
N GLU A 358 -6.61 -13.41 -25.64
CA GLU A 358 -5.60 -14.38 -26.08
C GLU A 358 -4.98 -15.06 -24.85
N THR A 359 -4.82 -16.38 -24.88
CA THR A 359 -4.12 -17.14 -23.83
C THR A 359 -2.62 -16.89 -23.87
N THR A 360 -2.02 -16.55 -22.74
CA THR A 360 -0.59 -16.17 -22.66
C THR A 360 0.01 -16.45 -21.28
N THR A 361 1.33 -16.45 -21.19
CA THR A 361 2.12 -16.75 -19.98
C THR A 361 3.00 -15.57 -19.56
N LEU A 362 2.52 -14.34 -19.77
CA LEU A 362 3.30 -13.11 -19.50
C LEU A 362 3.33 -12.70 -18.02
N LEU A 363 2.46 -13.27 -17.19
CA LEU A 363 2.48 -13.03 -15.75
C LEU A 363 3.61 -13.85 -15.09
N PRO A 364 4.23 -13.32 -14.03
CA PRO A 364 5.18 -14.09 -13.22
C PRO A 364 4.47 -15.16 -12.39
N ASP A 365 5.22 -16.07 -11.78
CA ASP A 365 4.67 -17.10 -10.90
C ASP A 365 4.06 -16.51 -9.62
N GLU A 366 4.58 -15.37 -9.15
CA GLU A 366 4.16 -14.72 -7.91
C GLU A 366 4.18 -13.18 -8.08
N ILE A 367 3.27 -12.50 -7.38
CA ILE A 367 3.19 -11.03 -7.29
C ILE A 367 3.13 -10.58 -5.83
N GLU A 368 3.54 -9.34 -5.58
CA GLU A 368 3.44 -8.72 -4.25
C GLU A 368 2.30 -7.68 -4.19
N VAL A 369 1.23 -7.97 -3.44
CA VAL A 369 0.04 -7.13 -3.29
C VAL A 369 0.14 -6.30 -2.01
N GLY A 370 0.16 -4.97 -2.11
CA GLY A 370 0.14 -4.05 -0.97
C GLY A 370 -1.23 -3.96 -0.30
N LEU A 371 -1.36 -4.53 0.90
CA LEU A 371 -2.59 -4.55 1.69
C LEU A 371 -2.75 -3.31 2.58
N THR A 372 -1.67 -2.87 3.23
CA THR A 372 -1.64 -1.61 4.01
C THR A 372 -0.21 -1.08 4.14
N TRP A 373 -0.07 0.22 4.40
CA TRP A 373 1.21 0.89 4.64
C TRP A 373 1.04 2.03 5.66
N GLY A 374 2.13 2.38 6.36
CA GLY A 374 2.12 3.41 7.40
C GLY A 374 1.38 3.02 8.67
N SER A 375 1.20 1.71 8.92
CA SER A 375 0.52 1.21 10.13
C SER A 375 1.49 1.19 11.32
N SER A 376 1.04 1.57 12.52
CA SER A 376 1.85 1.48 13.75
C SER A 376 2.04 0.05 14.22
N ASP A 377 1.03 -0.78 13.98
CA ASP A 377 0.92 -2.15 14.44
C ASP A 377 -0.05 -2.95 13.55
N LEU A 378 0.09 -4.27 13.58
CA LEU A 378 -0.83 -5.21 12.93
C LEU A 378 -0.72 -6.60 13.58
N GLU A 379 -1.77 -7.39 13.43
CA GLU A 379 -1.83 -8.78 13.89
C GLU A 379 -2.21 -9.71 12.73
N ILE A 380 -1.50 -10.81 12.60
CA ILE A 380 -1.77 -11.86 11.61
C ILE A 380 -2.08 -13.15 12.35
N SER A 381 -3.22 -13.76 12.05
CA SER A 381 -3.58 -15.09 12.54
C SER A 381 -3.54 -16.12 11.41
N ALA A 382 -3.51 -17.40 11.79
CA ALA A 382 -3.63 -18.52 10.88
C ALA A 382 -4.58 -19.56 11.48
N ASP A 383 -5.40 -20.20 10.65
CA ASP A 383 -6.29 -21.30 11.06
C ASP A 383 -5.57 -22.67 11.13
N GLY A 384 -4.29 -22.69 10.78
CA GLY A 384 -3.44 -23.87 10.70
C GLY A 384 -1.95 -23.55 10.88
N PRO A 385 -1.07 -24.56 10.75
CA PRO A 385 0.37 -24.38 10.96
C PRO A 385 1.00 -23.47 9.90
N VAL A 386 1.98 -22.67 10.35
CA VAL A 386 2.76 -21.76 9.49
C VAL A 386 4.26 -21.95 9.68
N THR A 387 5.02 -21.58 8.65
CA THR A 387 6.46 -21.32 8.74
C THR A 387 6.68 -19.82 8.80
N VAL A 388 7.53 -19.35 9.71
CA VAL A 388 7.84 -17.92 9.85
C VAL A 388 9.27 -17.67 9.44
N LEU A 389 9.47 -16.71 8.55
CA LEU A 389 10.77 -16.24 8.10
C LEU A 389 11.02 -14.84 8.65
N ALA A 390 12.26 -14.59 9.05
CA ALA A 390 12.75 -13.28 9.41
C ALA A 390 13.95 -12.94 8.54
N ASP A 391 13.90 -11.80 7.84
CA ASP A 391 14.93 -11.38 6.89
C ASP A 391 15.31 -12.49 5.87
N GLY A 392 14.32 -13.28 5.44
CA GLY A 392 14.47 -14.38 4.47
C GLY A 392 14.93 -15.72 5.06
N GLU A 393 15.17 -15.80 6.36
CA GLU A 393 15.61 -17.02 7.04
C GLU A 393 14.52 -17.60 7.92
N VAL A 394 14.34 -18.93 7.89
CA VAL A 394 13.32 -19.59 8.71
C VAL A 394 13.67 -19.48 10.20
N VAL A 395 12.77 -18.89 10.98
CA VAL A 395 12.90 -18.70 12.43
C VAL A 395 11.93 -19.54 13.25
N ALA A 396 10.81 -19.97 12.67
CA ALA A 396 9.88 -20.91 13.28
C ALA A 396 9.23 -21.81 12.22
N ARG A 397 8.89 -23.05 12.59
CA ARG A 397 8.22 -24.03 11.73
C ARG A 397 7.05 -24.66 12.45
N ASP A 398 5.99 -24.93 11.70
CA ASP A 398 4.79 -25.64 12.16
C ASP A 398 4.19 -25.04 13.44
N VAL A 399 4.26 -23.71 13.53
CA VAL A 399 3.74 -22.94 14.66
C VAL A 399 2.31 -22.49 14.41
N LEU A 400 1.56 -22.29 15.49
CA LEU A 400 0.15 -21.91 15.48
C LEU A 400 -0.05 -20.61 16.26
N GLY A 401 -1.12 -19.89 15.94
CA GLY A 401 -1.58 -18.73 16.71
C GLY A 401 -1.35 -17.40 16.01
N THR A 402 -1.60 -16.33 16.75
CA THR A 402 -1.55 -14.95 16.26
C THR A 402 -0.19 -14.32 16.51
N TRP A 403 0.37 -13.72 15.46
CA TRP A 403 1.60 -12.94 15.50
C TRP A 403 1.29 -11.46 15.50
N SER A 404 1.86 -10.73 16.45
CA SER A 404 1.68 -9.29 16.59
C SER A 404 2.95 -8.57 16.16
N PHE A 405 2.80 -7.47 15.42
CA PHE A 405 3.90 -6.70 14.86
C PHE A 405 3.73 -5.22 15.19
N THR A 406 4.83 -4.56 15.55
CA THR A 406 4.86 -3.10 15.81
C THR A 406 5.99 -2.42 15.05
N ALA A 407 5.74 -1.21 14.56
CA ALA A 407 6.75 -0.40 13.90
C ALA A 407 7.76 0.14 14.92
N ARG A 408 9.06 -0.06 14.68
CA ARG A 408 10.14 0.50 15.52
C ARG A 408 11.29 1.01 14.69
N ASN A 409 11.44 2.34 14.61
CA ASN A 409 12.58 3.00 13.93
C ASN A 409 12.84 2.46 12.51
N GLY A 410 11.79 2.27 11.71
CA GLY A 410 11.90 1.72 10.36
C GLY A 410 12.09 0.20 10.29
N ARG A 411 11.89 -0.51 11.41
CA ARG A 411 12.01 -1.97 11.52
C ARG A 411 10.72 -2.58 12.07
N VAL A 412 10.65 -3.91 12.01
CA VAL A 412 9.53 -4.72 12.51
C VAL A 412 9.90 -5.30 13.86
N ALA A 413 9.20 -4.93 14.91
CA ALA A 413 9.22 -5.64 16.18
C ALA A 413 8.13 -6.72 16.16
N ALA A 414 8.51 -7.99 16.26
CA ALA A 414 7.60 -9.14 16.19
C ALA A 414 7.46 -9.82 17.54
N GLU A 415 6.21 -10.05 17.94
CA GLU A 415 5.81 -10.79 19.13
C GLU A 415 5.14 -12.09 18.68
N PRO A 416 5.78 -13.25 18.95
CA PRO A 416 5.18 -14.55 18.62
C PRO A 416 4.03 -14.90 19.59
N PRO A 417 3.16 -15.86 19.23
CA PRO A 417 2.16 -16.40 20.14
C PRO A 417 2.78 -16.97 21.42
N GLU A 418 2.02 -16.98 22.52
CA GLU A 418 2.50 -17.47 23.82
C GLU A 418 3.09 -18.90 23.72
N GLY A 419 4.29 -19.08 24.27
CA GLY A 419 4.99 -20.36 24.26
C GLY A 419 5.88 -20.61 23.05
N ILE A 420 5.89 -19.72 22.06
CA ILE A 420 6.83 -19.75 20.93
C ILE A 420 7.94 -18.73 21.18
N GLY A 421 9.19 -19.19 21.20
CA GLY A 421 10.36 -18.32 21.26
C GLY A 421 10.99 -18.16 19.88
N LEU A 422 11.55 -16.97 19.61
CA LEU A 422 12.26 -16.68 18.36
C LEU A 422 13.78 -16.85 18.56
N PRO A 423 14.50 -17.49 17.63
CA PRO A 423 15.96 -17.52 17.68
C PRO A 423 16.53 -16.10 17.57
N PRO A 424 17.63 -15.80 18.28
CA PRO A 424 18.26 -14.49 18.20
C PRO A 424 18.89 -14.28 16.82
N LYS A 425 18.73 -13.08 16.26
CA LYS A 425 19.37 -12.64 15.01
C LYS A 425 20.33 -11.49 15.27
N LEU A 426 21.50 -11.55 14.64
CA LEU A 426 22.55 -10.54 14.70
C LEU A 426 22.53 -9.67 13.44
N SER A 427 22.50 -8.33 13.58
CA SER A 427 22.64 -7.41 12.44
C SER A 427 24.06 -6.88 12.26
N SER A 428 24.46 -6.59 11.01
CA SER A 428 25.78 -6.08 10.55
C SER A 428 26.48 -5.13 11.53
N PRO A 429 27.45 -5.61 12.32
CA PRO A 429 28.20 -4.76 13.21
C PRO A 429 29.30 -4.03 12.44
N ALA A 430 29.39 -2.72 12.63
CA ALA A 430 30.52 -1.96 12.14
C ALA A 430 31.66 -2.13 13.16
N PRO A 431 32.83 -2.67 12.77
CA PRO A 431 33.99 -2.59 13.64
C PRO A 431 34.42 -1.13 13.74
N ASP A 432 34.76 -0.69 14.96
CA ASP A 432 35.57 0.53 15.12
C ASP A 432 36.88 0.37 14.33
N THR A 433 37.59 1.49 14.09
CA THR A 433 38.91 1.47 13.44
C THR A 433 39.82 0.42 14.07
N ALA A 434 40.12 -0.65 13.33
CA ALA A 434 40.86 -1.80 13.83
C ALA A 434 42.36 -1.54 13.79
N VAL A 435 42.96 -1.26 14.93
CA VAL A 435 44.39 -0.96 15.08
C VAL A 435 45.05 -2.04 15.92
N SER A 436 46.16 -2.57 15.44
CA SER A 436 46.98 -3.56 16.14
C SER A 436 47.33 -3.08 17.55
N GLY A 437 47.05 -3.90 18.56
CA GLY A 437 47.32 -3.59 19.97
C GLY A 437 46.27 -2.74 20.67
N ARG A 438 45.12 -2.49 20.03
CA ARG A 438 43.93 -1.91 20.68
C ARG A 438 42.80 -2.94 20.69
N ALA A 439 41.96 -2.86 21.73
CA ALA A 439 40.71 -3.59 21.74
C ALA A 439 39.82 -3.12 20.58
N ILE A 440 39.16 -4.07 19.93
CA ILE A 440 38.27 -3.84 18.80
C ILE A 440 36.85 -4.06 19.30
N THR A 441 36.04 -3.02 19.15
CA THR A 441 34.62 -3.03 19.49
C THR A 441 33.81 -3.37 18.25
N PHE A 442 32.86 -4.28 18.42
CA PHE A 442 31.83 -4.59 17.45
C PHE A 442 30.49 -4.13 18.03
N THR A 443 29.86 -3.15 17.39
CA THR A 443 28.52 -2.67 17.76
C THR A 443 27.52 -3.20 16.75
N GLY A 444 26.47 -3.87 17.22
CA GLY A 444 25.42 -4.44 16.38
C GLY A 444 24.07 -4.43 17.07
N THR A 445 23.08 -5.12 16.51
CA THR A 445 21.81 -5.36 17.19
C THR A 445 21.51 -6.85 17.30
N LEU A 446 20.79 -7.20 18.34
CA LEU A 446 20.35 -8.54 18.67
C LEU A 446 18.82 -8.55 18.75
N SER A 447 18.16 -9.48 18.05
CA SER A 447 16.70 -9.51 18.04
C SER A 447 16.13 -10.02 19.38
N ALA A 448 16.65 -11.09 19.97
CA ALA A 448 16.16 -11.61 21.25
C ALA A 448 17.30 -11.76 22.25
N ALA A 449 17.01 -11.76 23.55
CA ALA A 449 18.06 -11.97 24.56
C ALA A 449 18.80 -13.31 24.31
N ALA A 450 20.13 -13.25 24.28
CA ALA A 450 20.96 -14.39 23.90
C ALA A 450 22.33 -14.32 24.56
N GLU A 451 22.99 -15.48 24.63
CA GLU A 451 24.43 -15.53 24.85
C GLU A 451 25.14 -15.19 23.55
N VAL A 452 26.08 -14.24 23.60
CA VAL A 452 26.87 -13.80 22.44
C VAL A 452 28.35 -14.08 22.68
N ARG A 453 29.05 -14.57 21.65
CA ARG A 453 30.52 -14.67 21.61
C ARG A 453 31.09 -14.20 20.28
N VAL A 454 32.37 -13.87 20.29
CA VAL A 454 33.15 -13.50 19.10
C VAL A 454 34.23 -14.55 18.86
N VAL A 455 34.33 -15.01 17.62
CA VAL A 455 35.37 -15.92 17.14
C VAL A 455 36.14 -15.22 16.03
N VAL A 456 37.44 -15.06 16.20
CA VAL A 456 38.32 -14.36 15.25
C VAL A 456 39.17 -15.38 14.51
N PHE A 457 39.24 -15.24 13.20
CA PHE A 457 39.98 -16.09 12.28
C PHE A 457 41.06 -15.29 11.56
N ARG A 458 42.20 -15.94 11.32
CA ARG A 458 43.22 -15.47 10.39
C ARG A 458 43.47 -16.57 9.36
N GLY A 459 43.07 -16.33 8.12
CA GLY A 459 42.95 -17.42 7.15
C GLY A 459 41.92 -18.45 7.63
N ALA A 460 42.33 -19.71 7.77
CA ALA A 460 41.46 -20.80 8.27
C ALA A 460 41.65 -21.11 9.77
N GLU A 461 42.60 -20.47 10.45
CA GLU A 461 42.88 -20.73 11.86
C GLU A 461 42.02 -19.84 12.77
N VAL A 462 41.43 -20.43 13.81
CA VAL A 462 40.80 -19.70 14.91
C VAL A 462 41.91 -19.13 15.79
N VAL A 463 41.96 -17.81 15.89
CA VAL A 463 43.04 -17.06 16.54
C VAL A 463 42.61 -16.31 17.79
N GLY A 464 41.30 -16.09 17.98
CA GLY A 464 40.74 -15.50 19.19
C GLY A 464 39.32 -15.99 19.42
N VAL A 465 38.95 -16.18 20.68
CA VAL A 465 37.58 -16.55 21.09
C VAL A 465 37.27 -15.81 22.38
N THR A 466 36.16 -15.08 22.43
CA THR A 466 35.66 -14.51 23.69
C THR A 466 34.79 -15.53 24.41
N ASP A 467 34.67 -15.38 25.73
CA ASP A 467 33.65 -16.10 26.48
C ASP A 467 32.24 -15.70 26.02
N TRP A 468 31.28 -16.57 26.30
CA TRP A 468 29.87 -16.26 26.13
C TRP A 468 29.44 -15.18 27.12
N SER A 469 28.71 -14.18 26.64
CA SER A 469 28.15 -13.10 27.45
C SER A 469 26.66 -12.96 27.20
N VAL A 470 25.84 -12.94 28.24
CA VAL A 470 24.40 -12.72 28.11
C VAL A 470 24.15 -11.27 27.71
N ARG A 471 23.37 -11.09 26.65
CA ARG A 471 22.95 -9.79 26.12
C ARG A 471 21.43 -9.75 26.01
N ASN A 472 20.84 -8.60 26.32
CA ASN A 472 19.42 -8.35 26.05
C ASN A 472 19.22 -8.07 24.55
N ALA A 473 17.96 -8.13 24.10
CA ALA A 473 17.57 -7.62 22.79
C ALA A 473 17.92 -6.13 22.64
N GLY A 474 18.14 -5.68 21.42
CA GLY A 474 18.53 -4.30 21.11
C GLY A 474 20.00 -4.15 20.76
N GLU A 475 20.59 -2.99 21.06
CA GLU A 475 21.99 -2.71 20.73
C GLU A 475 22.94 -3.54 21.60
N ILE A 476 23.91 -4.19 20.95
CA ILE A 476 24.91 -5.01 21.61
C ILE A 476 26.32 -4.51 21.29
N VAL A 477 27.17 -4.64 22.30
CA VAL A 477 28.60 -4.34 22.20
C VAL A 477 29.39 -5.59 22.55
N ALA A 478 30.19 -6.07 21.60
CA ALA A 478 31.14 -7.14 21.81
C ALA A 478 32.56 -6.61 21.63
N VAL A 479 33.49 -7.06 22.48
CA VAL A 479 34.87 -6.58 22.46
C VAL A 479 35.81 -7.76 22.30
N TRP A 480 36.66 -7.69 21.28
CA TRP A 480 37.85 -8.51 21.22
C TRP A 480 39.04 -7.67 21.70
N ASP A 481 39.83 -8.19 22.63
CA ASP A 481 40.95 -7.48 23.23
C ASP A 481 42.13 -7.21 22.27
N GLY A 482 42.06 -7.72 21.03
CA GLY A 482 43.10 -7.56 20.03
C GLY A 482 44.32 -8.46 20.29
N THR A 483 44.16 -9.52 21.09
CA THR A 483 45.23 -10.46 21.40
C THR A 483 45.03 -11.84 20.75
N LEU A 484 46.15 -12.51 20.53
CA LEU A 484 46.28 -13.81 19.89
C LEU A 484 47.27 -14.64 20.71
N ARG A 485 46.77 -15.59 21.51
CA ARG A 485 47.57 -16.40 22.45
C ARG A 485 48.46 -15.51 23.35
N ASP A 486 47.84 -14.54 24.02
CA ASP A 486 48.48 -13.58 24.94
C ASP A 486 49.52 -12.63 24.29
N ARG A 487 49.48 -12.48 22.96
CA ARG A 487 50.33 -11.53 22.21
C ARG A 487 49.48 -10.58 21.40
N ILE A 488 50.00 -9.39 21.11
CA ILE A 488 49.36 -8.43 20.22
C ILE A 488 49.12 -9.08 18.85
N ALA A 489 47.87 -9.07 18.39
CA ALA A 489 47.54 -9.57 17.07
C ALA A 489 48.23 -8.68 16.00
N PRO A 490 48.96 -9.26 15.02
CA PRO A 490 49.69 -8.47 14.03
C PRO A 490 48.78 -7.89 12.95
N PRO A 491 49.15 -6.78 12.28
CA PRO A 491 48.36 -6.19 11.19
C PRO A 491 48.04 -7.19 10.07
N GLY A 492 46.92 -6.94 9.38
CA GLY A 492 46.47 -7.74 8.24
C GLY A 492 44.97 -8.07 8.25
N ALA A 493 44.58 -8.97 7.36
CA ALA A 493 43.19 -9.38 7.19
C ALA A 493 42.78 -10.47 8.19
N TYR A 494 41.61 -10.27 8.79
CA TYR A 494 40.94 -11.18 9.70
C TYR A 494 39.49 -11.39 9.24
N ARG A 495 38.94 -12.54 9.58
CA ARG A 495 37.50 -12.79 9.49
C ARG A 495 36.99 -12.97 10.90
N VAL A 496 35.95 -12.24 11.27
CA VAL A 496 35.33 -12.31 12.58
C VAL A 496 33.97 -12.97 12.43
N MET A 497 33.63 -13.88 13.32
CA MET A 497 32.31 -14.49 13.42
C MET A 497 31.74 -14.11 14.78
N MET A 498 30.61 -13.40 14.77
CA MET A 498 29.81 -13.24 15.97
C MET A 498 28.76 -14.35 15.99
N GLU A 499 28.64 -15.03 17.12
CA GLU A 499 27.61 -16.03 17.33
C GLU A 499 26.68 -15.58 18.46
N ALA A 500 25.37 -15.70 18.24
CA ALA A 500 24.35 -15.53 19.27
C ALA A 500 23.60 -16.84 19.43
N ARG A 501 23.36 -17.28 20.66
CA ARG A 501 22.58 -18.49 20.94
C ARG A 501 21.60 -18.28 22.09
N SER A 502 20.46 -18.94 22.00
CA SER A 502 19.46 -19.04 23.06
C SER A 502 18.92 -20.47 23.12
N ALA A 503 17.89 -20.73 23.92
CA ALA A 503 17.23 -22.04 23.95
C ALA A 503 16.47 -22.31 22.63
N GLU A 504 16.12 -21.26 21.91
CA GLU A 504 15.32 -21.22 20.70
C GLU A 504 16.16 -21.39 19.42
N GLY A 505 17.48 -21.21 19.48
CA GLY A 505 18.37 -21.44 18.35
C GLY A 505 19.71 -20.68 18.41
N MET A 506 20.39 -20.58 17.26
CA MET A 506 21.66 -19.89 17.14
C MET A 506 21.75 -19.16 15.79
N ASP A 507 22.36 -17.98 15.78
CA ASP A 507 22.69 -17.22 14.58
C ASP A 507 24.19 -16.89 14.52
N ARG A 508 24.71 -16.72 13.30
CA ARG A 508 26.13 -16.48 13.06
C ARG A 508 26.32 -15.42 11.99
N LEU A 509 27.09 -14.40 12.31
CA LEU A 509 27.38 -13.28 11.42
C LEU A 509 28.88 -13.17 11.17
N PHE A 510 29.26 -13.10 9.89
CA PHE A 510 30.66 -12.98 9.49
C PHE A 510 31.00 -11.56 9.05
N ILE A 511 32.11 -11.03 9.56
CA ILE A 511 32.61 -9.69 9.29
C ILE A 511 34.04 -9.81 8.77
N THR A 512 34.38 -9.05 7.74
CA THR A 512 35.76 -8.91 7.29
C THR A 512 36.40 -7.74 8.03
N LEU A 513 37.54 -7.98 8.65
CA LEU A 513 38.26 -6.99 9.46
C LEU A 513 39.67 -6.79 8.89
N GLN A 514 40.00 -5.56 8.52
CA GLN A 514 41.35 -5.20 8.11
C GLN A 514 42.04 -4.43 9.24
N MET A 515 43.01 -5.07 9.89
CA MET A 515 43.70 -4.50 11.04
C MET A 515 44.96 -3.72 10.62
N MET A 516 45.00 -2.45 10.98
CA MET A 516 46.05 -1.49 10.66
C MET A 516 47.22 -1.57 11.66
N PRO A 517 48.43 -1.11 11.27
CA PRO A 517 49.59 -1.01 12.15
C PRO A 517 49.36 -0.22 13.43
#